data_AF-A0A1B3SM05-F1
#
_entry.id   AF-A0A1B3SM05-F1
#
_cell.length_a   1.000
_cell.length_b   1.000
_cell.length_c   1.000
_cell.angle_alpha   90.00
_cell.angle_beta   90.00
_cell.angle_gamma   90.00
#
_symmetry.space_group_name_H-M   'P 1'
#
loop_
_entity.id
_entity.type
_entity.pdbx_description
1 polymer ?
#
loop_
_entity_poly.entity_id
_entity_poly.type
_entity_poly.pdbx_seq_one_letter_code
_entity_poly.pdbx_strand_id
1 'polypeptide(L)'
;MKKLIVLLSMSFIIANTSLSIVSCSSNNTNKIDISSWDDTQLTLNPTTNTKTAAEREFTTKIKNEYNVDVVKNLDFTDTYSSSNSKKNGLLDIFTNPKSEKLKGNASFKLTYVENNYKTYLSTLPTTELGKFQGYEELPTLRNLLIQINRLNYYFDLTEEEIEFEGDPTLTSCIIKAKESSKNYIGKVTIDYIYEKIGIVKKNLQDLPNKYVTPEENSYYEVVKSAKKALLWFQYPVEEKTDYYFSDYKEATSSNDGSITLTATKESVYLYGVLELKIKYINKIIKKSLGSLSSNDLIIKPTDNNQSQSENAILDKLKNLWGFNLNKGVDLEFSKFVAPTRTVKGSIVVDAYNSSKYLEESSATFTIDFNDGTLLNLEKIENKVVTFEDNNDFTRDKVENEVDKIITKFASKAQKSVDYSYYDYVQPVGQTGYIRVKASESSNVLSGNAIFKINIKFLDLKNISWKPILFPYKNKWEDVVESATSYVKSYAPGAQINLDYEFGEYTPAKKGGKNGSLFIKAIKGSSILKGSVTCEVAYSWIED
;
A
#
# COMPACT_ATOMS: atom_id res chain seq x y z
N MET A 1 -32.95 -49.46 9.41
CA MET A 1 -33.96 -49.39 10.49
C MET A 1 -33.73 -48.06 11.21
N LYS A 2 -34.46 -47.00 10.88
CA LYS A 2 -35.69 -46.55 11.58
C LYS A 2 -35.55 -46.54 13.13
N LYS A 3 -35.40 -45.31 13.65
CA LYS A 3 -35.96 -44.73 14.90
C LYS A 3 -35.54 -45.30 16.28
N LEU A 4 -35.02 -44.39 17.12
CA LEU A 4 -35.32 -44.13 18.56
C LEU A 4 -34.26 -43.08 19.01
N ILE A 5 -34.49 -41.80 19.33
CA ILE A 5 -35.46 -41.05 20.17
C ILE A 5 -35.59 -41.62 21.59
N VAL A 6 -35.18 -40.80 22.56
CA VAL A 6 -35.71 -40.50 23.91
C VAL A 6 -34.54 -40.33 24.90
N LEU A 7 -34.66 -39.32 25.76
CA LEU A 7 -33.76 -38.87 26.84
C LEU A 7 -32.68 -37.85 26.46
N LEU A 8 -33.07 -36.57 26.41
CA LEU A 8 -32.68 -35.69 27.52
C LEU A 8 -33.78 -34.63 27.74
N SER A 9 -34.23 -34.60 28.99
CA SER A 9 -35.43 -33.97 29.50
C SER A 9 -35.22 -32.49 29.84
N MET A 10 -36.25 -31.70 29.53
CA MET A 10 -36.82 -30.61 30.33
C MET A 10 -35.88 -29.92 31.33
N SER A 11 -35.48 -28.70 30.98
CA SER A 11 -35.28 -27.63 31.96
C SER A 11 -36.07 -26.43 31.47
N PHE A 12 -37.15 -26.15 32.18
CA PHE A 12 -37.97 -24.95 32.01
C PHE A 12 -37.09 -23.72 32.24
N ILE A 13 -36.86 -22.92 31.19
CA ILE A 13 -36.38 -21.55 31.35
C ILE A 13 -37.60 -20.69 31.66
N ILE A 14 -37.76 -20.35 32.93
CA ILE A 14 -38.70 -19.34 33.39
C ILE A 14 -38.20 -17.99 32.88
N ALA A 15 -38.92 -17.39 31.94
CA ALA A 15 -38.73 -16.01 31.54
C ALA A 15 -39.24 -15.09 32.66
N ASN A 16 -38.37 -14.73 33.60
CA ASN A 16 -38.60 -13.59 34.48
C ASN A 16 -38.29 -12.30 33.71
N THR A 17 -39.33 -11.65 33.22
CA THR A 17 -39.28 -10.26 32.76
C THR A 17 -39.29 -9.33 33.97
N SER A 18 -38.18 -9.24 34.70
CA SER A 18 -37.92 -8.06 35.51
C SER A 18 -37.25 -7.03 34.59
N LEU A 19 -38.03 -6.08 34.12
CA LEU A 19 -37.54 -4.83 33.52
C LEU A 19 -36.75 -4.07 34.59
N SER A 20 -35.49 -4.42 34.74
CA SER A 20 -34.50 -3.50 35.27
C SER A 20 -34.32 -2.43 34.21
N ILE A 21 -35.01 -1.31 34.39
CA ILE A 21 -34.66 -0.07 33.71
C ILE A 21 -33.28 0.29 34.25
N VAL A 22 -32.24 -0.22 33.59
CA VAL A 22 -30.89 0.31 33.71
C VAL A 22 -30.98 1.70 33.09
N SER A 23 -31.17 2.67 33.96
CA SER A 23 -30.82 4.05 33.67
C SER A 23 -29.37 4.03 33.20
N CYS A 24 -29.17 4.09 31.88
CA CYS A 24 -27.88 4.45 31.30
C CYS A 24 -27.62 5.88 31.76
N SER A 25 -26.98 6.02 32.93
CA SER A 25 -26.24 7.22 33.26
C SER A 25 -25.32 7.43 32.06
N SER A 26 -25.60 8.48 31.28
CA SER A 26 -24.73 8.98 30.22
C SER A 26 -23.47 9.52 30.89
N ASN A 27 -22.71 8.62 31.50
CA ASN A 27 -21.35 8.87 31.88
C ASN A 27 -20.64 9.02 30.55
N ASN A 28 -20.39 10.27 30.22
CA ASN A 28 -19.56 10.73 29.13
C ASN A 28 -18.19 10.07 29.33
N THR A 29 -18.05 8.82 28.91
CA THR A 29 -16.81 8.06 29.02
C THR A 29 -15.94 8.65 27.95
N ASN A 30 -15.08 9.58 28.38
CA ASN A 30 -14.10 10.19 27.51
C ASN A 30 -13.34 9.06 26.81
N LYS A 31 -13.42 9.01 25.47
CA LYS A 31 -12.66 8.04 24.67
C LYS A 31 -11.19 8.11 25.07
N ILE A 32 -10.56 6.96 25.22
CA ILE A 32 -9.13 6.87 25.52
C ILE A 32 -8.36 7.39 24.32
N ASP A 33 -7.58 8.46 24.50
CA ASP A 33 -6.72 9.01 23.47
C ASP A 33 -5.36 8.33 23.51
N ILE A 34 -5.11 7.39 22.60
CA ILE A 34 -3.81 6.72 22.55
C ILE A 34 -2.72 7.60 21.94
N SER A 35 -3.08 8.69 21.26
CA SER A 35 -2.10 9.60 20.66
C SER A 35 -1.40 10.52 21.67
N SER A 36 -1.94 10.61 22.89
CA SER A 36 -1.37 11.40 23.99
C SER A 36 -0.53 10.55 24.97
N TRP A 37 -0.30 9.28 24.66
CA TRP A 37 0.48 8.37 25.50
C TRP A 37 1.97 8.71 25.42
N ASP A 38 2.67 8.58 26.55
CA ASP A 38 4.11 8.77 26.60
C ASP A 38 4.89 7.50 26.17
N ASP A 39 6.21 7.60 26.05
CA ASP A 39 7.07 6.49 25.60
C ASP A 39 6.95 5.21 26.46
N THR A 40 6.64 5.35 27.76
CA THR A 40 6.48 4.20 28.66
C THR A 40 5.16 3.48 28.39
N GLN A 41 4.11 4.25 28.12
CA GLN A 41 2.81 3.72 27.71
C GLN A 41 2.86 3.15 26.28
N LEU A 42 3.72 3.69 25.42
CA LEU A 42 3.94 3.22 24.04
C LEU A 42 4.91 2.04 23.93
N THR A 43 5.24 1.36 25.02
CA THR A 43 6.01 0.10 24.99
C THR A 43 5.13 -1.11 25.32
N LEU A 44 5.22 -2.16 24.51
CA LEU A 44 4.54 -3.46 24.70
C LEU A 44 5.58 -4.58 24.88
N ASN A 45 5.28 -5.53 25.76
CA ASN A 45 6.11 -6.69 26.05
C ASN A 45 5.38 -7.98 25.65
N PRO A 46 5.21 -8.26 24.34
CA PRO A 46 4.50 -9.46 23.91
C PRO A 46 5.21 -10.73 24.40
N THR A 47 4.50 -11.86 24.41
CA THR A 47 5.08 -13.16 24.82
C THR A 47 5.89 -13.85 23.72
N THR A 48 5.72 -13.45 22.46
CA THR A 48 6.48 -13.93 21.30
C THR A 48 6.64 -12.77 20.30
N ASN A 49 7.60 -12.85 19.38
CA ASN A 49 7.72 -11.86 18.30
C ASN A 49 6.72 -12.13 17.16
N THR A 50 5.44 -12.39 17.50
CA THR A 50 4.37 -12.57 16.53
C THR A 50 3.36 -11.42 16.61
N LYS A 51 2.71 -11.14 15.49
CA LYS A 51 1.65 -10.14 15.39
C LYS A 51 0.52 -10.37 16.40
N THR A 52 0.03 -11.60 16.50
CA THR A 52 -1.04 -11.98 17.44
C THR A 52 -0.67 -11.74 18.90
N ALA A 53 0.60 -11.97 19.28
CA ALA A 53 1.06 -11.72 20.64
C ALA A 53 1.14 -10.22 20.95
N ALA A 54 1.59 -9.41 19.99
CA ALA A 54 1.61 -7.95 20.12
C ALA A 54 0.21 -7.34 20.23
N GLU A 55 -0.73 -7.79 19.41
CA GLU A 55 -2.14 -7.36 19.49
C GLU A 55 -2.77 -7.71 20.84
N ARG A 56 -2.53 -8.93 21.33
CA ARG A 56 -3.02 -9.37 22.63
C ARG A 56 -2.48 -8.47 23.73
N GLU A 57 -1.17 -8.22 23.73
CA GLU A 57 -0.53 -7.36 24.72
C GLU A 57 -1.10 -5.94 24.72
N PHE A 58 -1.34 -5.35 23.55
CA PHE A 58 -2.01 -4.06 23.42
C PHE A 58 -3.40 -4.06 24.09
N THR A 59 -4.24 -5.05 23.74
CA THR A 59 -5.60 -5.13 24.33
C THR A 59 -5.56 -5.37 25.85
N THR A 60 -4.62 -6.19 26.34
CA THR A 60 -4.39 -6.42 27.76
C THR A 60 -3.96 -5.15 28.47
N LYS A 61 -3.06 -4.35 27.87
CA LYS A 61 -2.62 -3.07 28.42
C LYS A 61 -3.78 -2.09 28.59
N ILE A 62 -4.60 -1.91 27.55
CA ILE A 62 -5.81 -1.05 27.62
C ILE A 62 -6.77 -1.55 28.71
N LYS A 63 -7.00 -2.86 28.79
CA LYS A 63 -7.87 -3.44 29.81
C LYS A 63 -7.34 -3.22 31.22
N ASN A 64 -6.03 -3.35 31.44
CA ASN A 64 -5.43 -3.19 32.75
C ASN A 64 -5.39 -1.71 33.20
N GLU A 65 -5.04 -0.79 32.30
CA GLU A 65 -4.90 0.63 32.65
C GLU A 65 -6.24 1.36 32.77
N TYR A 66 -7.21 0.99 31.93
CA TYR A 66 -8.47 1.73 31.81
C TYR A 66 -9.73 0.91 32.14
N ASN A 67 -9.57 -0.39 32.43
CA ASN A 67 -10.69 -1.33 32.63
C ASN A 67 -11.66 -1.43 31.43
N VAL A 68 -11.18 -1.13 30.21
CA VAL A 68 -11.97 -1.15 28.97
C VAL A 68 -11.53 -2.32 28.07
N ASP A 69 -12.48 -3.13 27.61
CA ASP A 69 -12.21 -4.16 26.61
C ASP A 69 -12.31 -3.57 25.20
N VAL A 70 -11.23 -3.59 24.44
CA VAL A 70 -11.20 -3.12 23.04
C VAL A 70 -11.10 -4.30 22.08
N VAL A 71 -11.79 -4.21 20.94
CA VAL A 71 -11.92 -5.31 19.97
C VAL A 71 -11.35 -4.88 18.62
N LYS A 72 -10.45 -5.68 18.05
CA LYS A 72 -9.87 -5.42 16.73
C LYS A 72 -10.96 -5.38 15.63
N ASN A 73 -10.76 -4.54 14.63
CA ASN A 73 -11.69 -4.14 13.56
C ASN A 73 -12.93 -3.37 14.02
N LEU A 74 -13.36 -3.49 15.27
CA LEU A 74 -14.40 -2.65 15.86
C LEU A 74 -13.82 -1.33 16.35
N ASP A 75 -12.84 -1.42 17.24
CA ASP A 75 -12.25 -0.28 17.95
C ASP A 75 -10.95 0.23 17.28
N PHE A 76 -10.19 -0.66 16.64
CA PHE A 76 -8.93 -0.31 16.00
C PHE A 76 -8.53 -1.31 14.89
N THR A 77 -7.57 -0.91 14.06
CA THR A 77 -6.82 -1.75 13.11
C THR A 77 -5.32 -1.53 13.31
N ASP A 78 -4.47 -2.32 12.67
CA ASP A 78 -3.02 -2.28 12.94
C ASP A 78 -2.13 -2.65 11.75
N THR A 79 -0.90 -2.15 11.79
CA THR A 79 0.25 -2.66 11.04
C THR A 79 1.32 -3.18 11.99
N TYR A 80 2.10 -4.18 11.55
CA TYR A 80 3.01 -4.92 12.40
C TYR A 80 4.37 -5.13 11.74
N SER A 81 5.43 -4.86 12.50
CA SER A 81 6.82 -5.14 12.16
C SER A 81 7.45 -5.95 13.29
N SER A 82 7.97 -7.14 12.99
CA SER A 82 8.52 -8.04 14.01
C SER A 82 9.80 -7.50 14.65
N SER A 83 9.93 -7.72 15.96
CA SER A 83 11.18 -7.56 16.72
C SER A 83 12.18 -8.68 16.39
N ASN A 84 13.48 -8.37 16.46
CA ASN A 84 14.59 -9.33 16.44
C ASN A 84 15.66 -8.96 17.47
N SER A 85 16.69 -9.79 17.64
CA SER A 85 17.76 -9.58 18.64
C SER A 85 18.56 -8.27 18.49
N LYS A 86 18.38 -7.56 17.37
CA LYS A 86 19.07 -6.31 17.06
C LYS A 86 18.13 -5.11 16.99
N LYS A 87 16.82 -5.31 16.77
CA LYS A 87 15.84 -4.24 16.54
C LYS A 87 14.52 -4.55 17.23
N ASN A 88 14.00 -3.56 17.96
CA ASN A 88 12.65 -3.62 18.51
C ASN A 88 11.62 -3.63 17.39
N GLY A 89 10.52 -4.34 17.61
CA GLY A 89 9.41 -4.39 16.68
C GLY A 89 8.54 -3.16 16.82
N LEU A 90 7.56 -3.03 15.93
CA LEU A 90 6.55 -1.97 15.97
C LEU A 90 5.15 -2.56 15.77
N LEU A 91 4.19 -2.02 16.50
CA LEU A 91 2.76 -2.22 16.26
C LEU A 91 2.10 -0.85 16.15
N ASP A 92 1.75 -0.43 14.95
CA ASP A 92 1.02 0.82 14.74
C ASP A 92 -0.48 0.56 14.87
N ILE A 93 -1.14 1.31 15.74
CA ILE A 93 -2.57 1.21 16.00
C ILE A 93 -3.29 2.40 15.36
N PHE A 94 -4.26 2.09 14.51
CA PHE A 94 -5.17 3.05 13.88
C PHE A 94 -6.56 2.88 14.46
N THR A 95 -7.00 3.83 15.29
CA THR A 95 -8.32 3.73 15.92
C THR A 95 -9.43 3.92 14.89
N ASN A 96 -10.50 3.14 15.02
CA ASN A 96 -11.66 3.29 14.17
C ASN A 96 -12.38 4.60 14.55
N PRO A 97 -12.66 5.54 13.62
CA PRO A 97 -13.40 6.77 13.94
C PRO A 97 -14.76 6.53 14.60
N LYS A 98 -15.36 5.35 14.37
CA LYS A 98 -16.64 4.93 14.97
C LYS A 98 -16.49 4.24 16.33
N SER A 99 -15.26 3.99 16.81
CA SER A 99 -15.06 3.42 18.14
C SER A 99 -15.64 4.34 19.21
N GLU A 100 -16.39 3.76 20.14
CA GLU A 100 -16.87 4.47 21.33
C GLU A 100 -15.82 4.49 22.45
N LYS A 101 -14.73 3.72 22.31
CA LYS A 101 -13.75 3.46 23.37
C LYS A 101 -12.40 4.13 23.14
N LEU A 102 -11.94 4.19 21.88
CA LEU A 102 -10.62 4.70 21.51
C LEU A 102 -10.71 5.90 20.55
N LYS A 103 -9.69 6.75 20.59
CA LYS A 103 -9.38 7.77 19.58
C LYS A 103 -7.86 7.99 19.49
N GLY A 104 -7.42 8.65 18.42
CA GLY A 104 -6.00 8.89 18.14
C GLY A 104 -5.30 7.68 17.51
N ASN A 105 -4.11 7.88 16.96
CA ASN A 105 -3.27 6.81 16.42
C ASN A 105 -1.93 6.83 17.16
N ALA A 106 -1.31 5.68 17.33
CA ALA A 106 -0.03 5.57 18.03
C ALA A 106 0.80 4.39 17.54
N SER A 107 2.12 4.51 17.63
CA SER A 107 3.08 3.46 17.29
C SER A 107 3.69 2.89 18.55
N PHE A 108 3.45 1.60 18.80
CA PHE A 108 3.95 0.91 19.97
C PHE A 108 5.28 0.21 19.68
N LYS A 109 6.29 0.46 20.51
CA LYS A 109 7.56 -0.25 20.51
C LYS A 109 7.39 -1.63 21.13
N LEU A 110 7.82 -2.67 20.41
CA LEU A 110 7.78 -4.05 20.87
C LEU A 110 9.15 -4.47 21.39
N THR A 111 9.24 -4.83 22.66
CA THR A 111 10.45 -5.44 23.22
C THR A 111 10.71 -6.77 22.54
N TYR A 112 11.92 -6.99 22.03
CA TYR A 112 12.30 -8.29 21.48
C TYR A 112 12.24 -9.35 22.56
N VAL A 113 11.44 -10.38 22.30
CA VAL A 113 11.46 -11.61 23.07
C VAL A 113 12.47 -12.51 22.42
N GLU A 114 13.55 -12.89 23.10
CA GLU A 114 14.43 -13.90 22.55
C GLU A 114 13.63 -15.18 22.30
N ASN A 115 13.43 -15.52 21.03
CA ASN A 115 12.65 -16.68 20.64
C ASN A 115 13.49 -17.90 21.04
N ASN A 116 13.25 -18.41 22.25
CA ASN A 116 13.77 -19.70 22.71
C ASN A 116 13.08 -20.89 21.99
N TYR A 117 12.39 -20.64 20.89
CA TYR A 117 11.80 -21.68 20.06
C TYR A 117 12.91 -22.37 19.28
N LYS A 118 13.40 -23.43 19.88
CA LYS A 118 14.27 -24.39 19.23
C LYS A 118 13.49 -25.13 18.16
N THR A 119 14.09 -25.32 17.00
CA THR A 119 13.54 -26.10 15.88
C THR A 119 13.54 -27.58 16.24
N TYR A 120 12.42 -28.27 16.03
CA TYR A 120 12.36 -29.71 16.25
C TYR A 120 13.11 -30.46 15.15
N LEU A 121 14.07 -31.32 15.49
CA LEU A 121 14.78 -32.12 14.49
C LEU A 121 13.85 -33.04 13.67
N SER A 122 12.71 -33.43 14.25
CA SER A 122 11.68 -34.19 13.55
C SER A 122 11.03 -33.44 12.38
N THR A 123 11.29 -32.14 12.21
CA THR A 123 10.81 -31.34 11.07
C THR A 123 11.82 -31.27 9.93
N LEU A 124 12.91 -32.05 9.97
CA LEU A 124 13.85 -32.16 8.85
C LEU A 124 13.11 -32.64 7.59
N PRO A 125 13.17 -31.88 6.47
CA PRO A 125 12.45 -32.24 5.25
C PRO A 125 12.86 -33.57 4.65
N THR A 126 14.16 -33.91 4.73
CA THR A 126 14.71 -35.15 4.17
C THR A 126 15.53 -35.89 5.23
N THR A 127 15.07 -37.08 5.61
CA THR A 127 15.75 -38.02 6.52
C THR A 127 16.44 -39.18 5.80
N GLU A 128 16.13 -39.40 4.52
CA GLU A 128 16.74 -40.42 3.67
C GLU A 128 17.94 -39.82 2.90
N LEU A 129 19.17 -40.11 3.34
CA LEU A 129 20.39 -39.50 2.78
C LEU A 129 20.93 -40.22 1.54
N GLY A 130 20.43 -41.43 1.28
CA GLY A 130 20.95 -42.31 0.23
C GLY A 130 22.29 -42.95 0.59
N LYS A 131 23.08 -43.29 -0.44
CA LYS A 131 24.41 -43.91 -0.29
C LYS A 131 25.48 -42.87 -0.05
N PHE A 132 26.32 -43.10 0.96
CA PHE A 132 27.57 -42.36 1.13
C PHE A 132 28.68 -43.25 1.70
N GLN A 133 29.91 -42.77 1.62
CA GLN A 133 31.10 -43.53 1.94
C GLN A 133 31.94 -42.83 3.01
N GLY A 134 32.72 -43.62 3.75
CA GLY A 134 33.70 -43.11 4.71
C GLY A 134 34.77 -44.14 5.05
N TYR A 135 35.73 -43.74 5.87
CA TYR A 135 36.92 -44.56 6.16
C TYR A 135 36.80 -45.36 7.46
N GLU A 136 35.89 -44.97 8.35
CA GLU A 136 35.60 -45.68 9.60
C GLU A 136 34.68 -46.88 9.35
N GLU A 137 34.64 -47.83 10.29
CA GLU A 137 33.71 -48.97 10.23
C GLU A 137 32.24 -48.52 10.28
N LEU A 138 31.96 -47.41 10.97
CA LEU A 138 30.64 -46.79 11.11
C LEU A 138 30.73 -45.29 10.78
N PRO A 139 29.65 -44.65 10.32
CA PRO A 139 29.69 -43.22 10.00
C PRO A 139 29.92 -42.38 11.27
N THR A 140 30.81 -41.39 11.16
CA THR A 140 31.00 -40.38 12.20
C THR A 140 29.86 -39.36 12.19
N LEU A 141 29.63 -38.67 13.31
CA LEU A 141 28.59 -37.63 13.40
C LEU A 141 28.82 -36.54 12.35
N ARG A 142 30.05 -36.06 12.25
CA ARG A 142 30.45 -35.07 11.24
C ARG A 142 30.15 -35.50 9.81
N ASN A 143 30.44 -36.76 9.45
CA ASN A 143 30.10 -37.32 8.14
C ASN A 143 28.60 -37.20 7.85
N LEU A 144 27.81 -37.61 8.84
CA LEU A 144 26.36 -37.58 8.73
C LEU A 144 25.83 -36.15 8.59
N LEU A 145 26.30 -35.22 9.43
CA LEU A 145 25.85 -33.81 9.40
C LEU A 145 26.15 -33.13 8.06
N ILE A 146 27.30 -33.44 7.43
CA ILE A 146 27.62 -32.94 6.08
C ILE A 146 26.56 -33.41 5.07
N GLN A 147 26.20 -34.70 5.09
CA GLN A 147 25.19 -35.25 4.19
C GLN A 147 23.79 -34.69 4.47
N ILE A 148 23.42 -34.52 5.75
CA ILE A 148 22.14 -33.92 6.15
C ILE A 148 22.05 -32.47 5.66
N ASN A 149 23.06 -31.64 5.94
CA ASN A 149 23.06 -30.23 5.57
C ASN A 149 23.11 -30.04 4.05
N ARG A 150 23.68 -30.98 3.29
CA ARG A 150 23.62 -30.96 1.82
C ARG A 150 22.18 -31.05 1.31
N LEU A 151 21.36 -31.91 1.91
CA LEU A 151 19.96 -32.11 1.51
C LEU A 151 18.99 -31.15 2.21
N ASN A 152 19.40 -30.60 3.36
CA ASN A 152 18.60 -29.74 4.22
C ASN A 152 19.34 -28.43 4.54
N TYR A 153 19.77 -27.69 3.52
CA TYR A 153 20.67 -26.53 3.64
C TYR A 153 20.21 -25.40 4.56
N TYR A 154 18.92 -25.36 4.93
CA TYR A 154 18.37 -24.39 5.88
C TYR A 154 18.67 -24.71 7.35
N PHE A 155 19.04 -25.95 7.69
CA PHE A 155 19.21 -26.39 9.08
C PHE A 155 20.62 -26.18 9.63
N ASP A 156 21.65 -26.02 8.81
CA ASP A 156 23.05 -25.75 9.25
C ASP A 156 23.47 -26.48 10.56
N LEU A 157 23.22 -27.79 10.63
CA LEU A 157 23.47 -28.59 11.84
C LEU A 157 24.97 -28.65 12.14
N THR A 158 25.35 -28.50 13.40
CA THR A 158 26.75 -28.56 13.85
C THR A 158 26.95 -29.60 14.95
N GLU A 159 28.19 -30.06 15.11
CA GLU A 159 28.57 -30.97 16.20
C GLU A 159 28.48 -30.32 17.59
N GLU A 160 28.40 -28.99 17.68
CA GLU A 160 28.18 -28.27 18.93
C GLU A 160 26.73 -28.40 19.42
N GLU A 161 25.79 -28.61 18.50
CA GLU A 161 24.35 -28.66 18.81
C GLU A 161 23.75 -30.06 18.74
N ILE A 162 24.38 -30.96 18.00
CA ILE A 162 23.84 -32.30 17.71
C ILE A 162 24.76 -33.37 18.27
N GLU A 163 24.17 -34.49 18.70
CA GLU A 163 24.87 -35.71 19.07
C GLU A 163 24.10 -36.96 18.59
N PHE A 164 24.76 -38.11 18.56
CA PHE A 164 24.08 -39.38 18.36
C PHE A 164 23.26 -39.77 19.59
N GLU A 165 22.14 -40.45 19.36
CA GLU A 165 21.41 -41.18 20.39
C GLU A 165 21.58 -42.68 20.15
N GLY A 166 22.55 -43.28 20.85
CA GLY A 166 22.99 -44.64 20.62
C GLY A 166 24.09 -44.74 19.54
N ASP A 167 24.52 -45.95 19.23
CA ASP A 167 25.53 -46.19 18.20
C ASP A 167 24.90 -46.15 16.79
N PRO A 168 25.53 -45.47 15.82
CA PRO A 168 25.08 -45.53 14.43
C PRO A 168 25.25 -46.94 13.85
N THR A 169 24.45 -47.28 12.84
CA THR A 169 24.59 -48.53 12.07
C THR A 169 25.07 -48.24 10.65
N LEU A 170 25.17 -49.29 9.81
CA LEU A 170 25.48 -49.11 8.39
C LEU A 170 24.30 -48.54 7.58
N THR A 171 23.09 -48.57 8.13
CA THR A 171 21.87 -48.19 7.37
C THR A 171 21.03 -47.11 8.03
N SER A 172 21.26 -46.80 9.30
CA SER A 172 20.51 -45.76 10.00
C SER A 172 21.19 -45.34 11.30
N CYS A 173 20.81 -44.16 11.80
CA CYS A 173 21.11 -43.72 13.16
C CYS A 173 20.00 -42.80 13.69
N ILE A 174 20.03 -42.52 14.99
CA ILE A 174 19.22 -41.47 15.60
C ILE A 174 20.16 -40.32 15.98
N ILE A 175 19.83 -39.11 15.56
CA ILE A 175 20.48 -37.89 16.06
C ILE A 175 19.52 -37.15 16.98
N LYS A 176 20.08 -36.50 18.00
CA LYS A 176 19.34 -35.66 18.94
C LYS A 176 20.04 -34.32 19.13
N ALA A 177 19.23 -33.31 19.43
CA ALA A 177 19.77 -32.03 19.86
C ALA A 177 20.33 -32.19 21.28
N LYS A 178 21.54 -31.68 21.50
CA LYS A 178 22.15 -31.57 22.83
C LYS A 178 21.29 -30.69 23.72
N GLU A 179 21.32 -30.94 25.02
CA GLU A 179 20.61 -30.09 26.01
C GLU A 179 21.05 -28.62 25.90
N SER A 180 22.34 -28.39 25.60
CA SER A 180 22.95 -27.07 25.39
C SER A 180 22.65 -26.43 24.04
N SER A 181 22.02 -27.13 23.09
CA SER A 181 21.70 -26.54 21.77
C SER A 181 20.80 -25.32 21.95
N LYS A 182 21.13 -24.24 21.24
CA LYS A 182 20.34 -23.01 21.26
C LYS A 182 19.27 -23.00 20.18
N ASN A 183 19.49 -23.76 19.10
CA ASN A 183 18.67 -23.71 17.91
C ASN A 183 17.78 -24.95 17.72
N TYR A 184 18.07 -26.09 18.36
CA TYR A 184 17.41 -27.38 18.08
C TYR A 184 16.91 -28.12 19.32
N ILE A 185 15.82 -28.88 19.17
CA ILE A 185 15.26 -29.82 20.16
C ILE A 185 14.80 -31.12 19.52
N GLY A 186 14.62 -32.12 20.38
CA GLY A 186 14.10 -33.42 19.99
C GLY A 186 15.15 -34.27 19.30
N LYS A 187 14.66 -35.25 18.56
CA LYS A 187 15.45 -36.27 17.88
C LYS A 187 14.80 -36.68 16.58
N VAL A 188 15.59 -37.26 15.68
CA VAL A 188 15.11 -37.79 14.42
C VAL A 188 15.92 -39.02 14.03
N THR A 189 15.25 -39.98 13.38
CA THR A 189 15.90 -41.11 12.73
C THR A 189 16.32 -40.72 11.33
N ILE A 190 17.55 -41.04 10.96
CA ILE A 190 18.15 -40.75 9.67
C ILE A 190 18.50 -42.08 9.01
N ASP A 191 18.03 -42.28 7.79
CA ASP A 191 18.19 -43.50 7.01
C ASP A 191 19.20 -43.28 5.88
N TYR A 192 20.07 -44.26 5.65
CA TYR A 192 21.15 -44.18 4.67
C TYR A 192 21.69 -45.56 4.30
N ILE A 193 22.70 -45.59 3.44
CA ILE A 193 23.54 -46.76 3.22
C ILE A 193 25.00 -46.29 3.28
N TYR A 194 25.71 -46.71 4.33
CA TYR A 194 27.11 -46.39 4.55
C TYR A 194 27.99 -47.53 4.05
N GLU A 195 28.95 -47.19 3.20
CA GLU A 195 29.95 -48.13 2.69
C GLU A 195 31.35 -47.69 3.17
N LYS A 196 32.01 -48.54 3.97
CA LYS A 196 33.41 -48.33 4.31
C LYS A 196 34.26 -48.47 3.06
N ILE A 197 35.07 -47.46 2.78
CA ILE A 197 36.06 -47.49 1.71
C ILE A 197 37.46 -47.58 2.30
N GLY A 198 38.37 -48.26 1.59
CA GLY A 198 39.79 -48.21 1.92
C GLY A 198 40.33 -46.79 1.77
N ILE A 199 41.33 -46.42 2.57
CA ILE A 199 41.98 -45.11 2.46
C ILE A 199 42.67 -45.01 1.11
N VAL A 200 42.06 -44.28 0.18
CA VAL A 200 42.68 -43.90 -1.08
C VAL A 200 43.30 -42.52 -0.88
N LYS A 201 44.63 -42.50 -0.76
CA LYS A 201 45.39 -41.26 -0.63
C LYS A 201 45.19 -40.43 -1.90
N LYS A 202 44.71 -39.18 -1.79
CA LYS A 202 44.41 -38.30 -2.94
C LYS A 202 45.49 -37.24 -3.13
N ASN A 203 45.80 -36.94 -4.39
CA ASN A 203 46.66 -35.82 -4.71
C ASN A 203 45.85 -34.53 -4.61
N LEU A 204 46.36 -33.52 -3.91
CA LEU A 204 45.72 -32.21 -3.87
C LEU A 204 45.56 -31.59 -5.28
N GLN A 205 46.41 -31.94 -6.24
CA GLN A 205 46.28 -31.47 -7.62
C GLN A 205 45.00 -31.95 -8.34
N ASP A 206 44.37 -33.01 -7.84
CA ASP A 206 43.14 -33.59 -8.39
C ASP A 206 41.87 -32.91 -7.84
N LEU A 207 42.03 -31.88 -7.00
CA LEU A 207 40.91 -31.07 -6.50
C LEU A 207 40.16 -30.45 -7.70
N PRO A 208 38.86 -30.76 -7.90
CA PRO A 208 38.16 -30.42 -9.13
C PRO A 208 37.98 -28.92 -9.35
N ASN A 209 37.92 -28.13 -8.28
CA ASN A 209 37.82 -26.68 -8.36
C ASN A 209 39.01 -26.01 -7.69
N LYS A 210 39.92 -25.46 -8.51
CA LYS A 210 41.10 -24.73 -8.04
C LYS A 210 40.81 -23.28 -7.64
N TYR A 211 39.55 -22.84 -7.70
CA TYR A 211 39.12 -21.52 -7.25
C TYR A 211 38.31 -21.61 -5.96
N VAL A 212 38.62 -20.75 -5.00
CA VAL A 212 37.80 -20.54 -3.80
C VAL A 212 37.03 -19.23 -3.91
N THR A 213 35.79 -19.24 -3.41
CA THR A 213 34.90 -18.07 -3.37
C THR A 213 34.65 -17.72 -1.91
N PRO A 214 35.53 -16.93 -1.27
CA PRO A 214 35.31 -16.49 0.11
C PRO A 214 34.16 -15.47 0.20
N GLU A 215 33.84 -14.97 1.40
CA GLU A 215 32.91 -13.84 1.54
C GLU A 215 33.64 -12.49 1.45
N GLU A 216 34.91 -12.47 1.86
CA GLU A 216 35.83 -11.35 1.76
C GLU A 216 37.21 -11.82 1.32
N ASN A 217 38.05 -10.92 0.79
CA ASN A 217 39.45 -11.23 0.47
C ASN A 217 40.33 -11.26 1.74
N SER A 218 39.80 -11.62 2.90
CA SER A 218 40.60 -11.77 4.12
C SER A 218 41.18 -13.18 4.20
N TYR A 219 42.35 -13.35 4.80
CA TYR A 219 42.97 -14.67 5.03
C TYR A 219 42.00 -15.65 5.70
N TYR A 220 41.25 -15.19 6.71
CA TYR A 220 40.31 -16.02 7.45
C TYR A 220 39.17 -16.57 6.58
N GLU A 221 38.50 -15.72 5.80
CA GLU A 221 37.39 -16.15 4.94
C GLU A 221 37.88 -17.03 3.77
N VAL A 222 39.07 -16.76 3.26
CA VAL A 222 39.75 -17.60 2.25
C VAL A 222 40.02 -19.00 2.81
N VAL A 223 40.63 -19.11 3.99
CA VAL A 223 40.91 -20.40 4.65
C VAL A 223 39.61 -21.15 4.91
N LYS A 224 38.57 -20.48 5.42
CA LYS A 224 37.25 -21.06 5.66
C LYS A 224 36.64 -21.65 4.38
N SER A 225 36.71 -20.92 3.26
CA SER A 225 36.22 -21.38 1.96
C SER A 225 37.06 -22.55 1.42
N ALA A 226 38.38 -22.47 1.53
CA ALA A 226 39.30 -23.54 1.12
C ALA A 226 39.11 -24.83 1.92
N LYS A 227 38.88 -24.74 3.24
CA LYS A 227 38.54 -25.88 4.09
C LYS A 227 37.26 -26.55 3.64
N LYS A 228 36.22 -25.78 3.32
CA LYS A 228 34.97 -26.34 2.77
C LYS A 228 35.25 -27.12 1.49
N ALA A 229 35.95 -26.52 0.53
CA ALA A 229 36.30 -27.19 -0.73
C ALA A 229 37.10 -28.49 -0.52
N LEU A 230 38.07 -28.47 0.41
CA LEU A 230 38.87 -29.64 0.76
C LEU A 230 38.03 -30.75 1.41
N LEU A 231 37.12 -30.41 2.33
CA LEU A 231 36.23 -31.38 2.99
C LEU A 231 35.28 -32.07 1.99
N TRP A 232 34.88 -31.38 0.91
CA TRP A 232 34.14 -31.99 -0.20
C TRP A 232 34.98 -32.95 -1.04
N PHE A 233 36.28 -32.68 -1.16
CA PHE A 233 37.20 -33.49 -1.96
C PHE A 233 37.67 -34.74 -1.21
N GLN A 234 38.02 -34.60 0.06
CA GLN A 234 38.55 -35.67 0.90
C GLN A 234 38.14 -35.45 2.36
N TYR A 235 37.55 -36.48 2.97
CA TYR A 235 37.16 -36.48 4.37
C TYR A 235 37.36 -37.87 5.00
N PRO A 236 37.95 -38.00 6.20
CA PRO A 236 38.34 -36.92 7.10
C PRO A 236 39.70 -36.37 6.73
N VAL A 237 39.89 -35.08 6.97
CA VAL A 237 41.19 -34.42 6.96
C VAL A 237 41.19 -33.34 8.03
N GLU A 238 42.30 -33.23 8.76
CA GLU A 238 42.47 -32.24 9.83
C GLU A 238 43.62 -31.27 9.51
N GLU A 239 43.41 -29.98 9.77
CA GLU A 239 44.47 -28.99 9.59
C GLU A 239 45.59 -29.21 10.61
N LYS A 240 46.84 -29.04 10.19
CA LYS A 240 48.10 -29.37 10.89
C LYS A 240 48.40 -30.87 11.00
N THR A 241 47.41 -31.75 10.93
CA THR A 241 47.60 -33.21 10.90
C THR A 241 47.78 -33.71 9.48
N ASP A 242 46.86 -33.34 8.57
CA ASP A 242 46.81 -33.82 7.18
C ASP A 242 47.22 -32.76 6.16
N TYR A 243 46.99 -31.49 6.48
CA TYR A 243 47.31 -30.38 5.59
C TYR A 243 47.54 -29.09 6.35
N TYR A 244 48.12 -28.09 5.69
CA TYR A 244 48.18 -26.72 6.20
C TYR A 244 48.11 -25.72 5.04
N PHE A 245 47.77 -24.47 5.37
CA PHE A 245 47.78 -23.37 4.42
C PHE A 245 49.04 -22.51 4.56
N SER A 246 49.57 -22.02 3.44
CA SER A 246 50.72 -21.10 3.38
C SER A 246 50.59 -20.11 2.21
N ASP A 247 51.54 -19.17 2.12
CA ASP A 247 51.75 -18.29 0.95
C ASP A 247 50.50 -17.52 0.48
N TYR A 248 49.72 -17.02 1.43
CA TYR A 248 48.54 -16.24 1.13
C TYR A 248 48.89 -14.93 0.39
N LYS A 249 48.22 -14.71 -0.74
CA LYS A 249 48.21 -13.45 -1.51
C LYS A 249 46.79 -12.97 -1.64
N GLU A 250 46.52 -11.79 -1.10
CA GLU A 250 45.20 -11.16 -1.21
C GLU A 250 44.84 -10.84 -2.66
N ALA A 251 43.60 -11.13 -3.04
CA ALA A 251 43.08 -10.77 -4.35
C ALA A 251 42.87 -9.26 -4.46
N THR A 252 43.13 -8.66 -5.61
CA THR A 252 42.90 -7.25 -5.90
C THR A 252 41.99 -7.08 -7.11
N SER A 253 41.41 -5.89 -7.31
CA SER A 253 40.53 -5.62 -8.46
C SER A 253 41.17 -5.88 -9.83
N SER A 254 42.50 -5.95 -9.89
CA SER A 254 43.27 -6.23 -11.10
C SER A 254 43.89 -7.63 -11.15
N ASN A 255 44.02 -8.34 -10.03
CA ASN A 255 44.73 -9.61 -9.95
C ASN A 255 44.00 -10.61 -9.04
N ASP A 256 43.88 -11.85 -9.50
CA ASP A 256 43.48 -12.96 -8.64
C ASP A 256 44.49 -13.13 -7.49
N GLY A 257 43.98 -13.42 -6.30
CA GLY A 257 44.78 -13.82 -5.15
C GLY A 257 45.11 -15.31 -5.18
N SER A 258 45.85 -15.78 -4.18
CA SER A 258 46.18 -17.19 -4.04
C SER A 258 46.37 -17.62 -2.59
N ILE A 259 46.22 -18.92 -2.33
CA ILE A 259 46.66 -19.55 -1.08
C ILE A 259 47.19 -20.96 -1.40
N THR A 260 48.32 -21.33 -0.82
CA THR A 260 48.90 -22.67 -1.00
C THR A 260 48.32 -23.62 0.03
N LEU A 261 47.80 -24.75 -0.43
CA LEU A 261 47.36 -25.89 0.38
C LEU A 261 48.41 -27.00 0.24
N THR A 262 49.03 -27.39 1.35
CA THR A 262 50.08 -28.42 1.38
C THR A 262 49.64 -29.59 2.24
N ALA A 263 49.74 -30.82 1.73
CA ALA A 263 49.57 -32.02 2.52
C ALA A 263 50.79 -32.24 3.43
N THR A 264 50.56 -32.64 4.67
CA THR A 264 51.65 -33.04 5.58
C THR A 264 52.27 -34.36 5.11
N LYS A 265 53.49 -34.66 5.55
CA LYS A 265 54.16 -35.92 5.17
C LYS A 265 53.48 -37.14 5.81
N GLU A 266 52.92 -36.91 6.98
CA GLU A 266 52.26 -37.87 7.85
C GLU A 266 50.81 -38.13 7.44
N SER A 267 50.23 -37.30 6.57
CA SER A 267 48.86 -37.50 6.11
C SER A 267 48.69 -38.86 5.44
N VAL A 268 47.70 -39.62 5.91
CA VAL A 268 47.27 -40.87 5.28
C VAL A 268 46.23 -40.62 4.17
N TYR A 269 45.63 -39.43 4.13
CA TYR A 269 44.53 -39.08 3.22
C TYR A 269 44.97 -38.24 2.02
N LEU A 270 46.01 -37.41 2.19
CA LEU A 270 46.41 -36.40 1.21
C LEU A 270 47.90 -36.49 0.88
N TYR A 271 48.27 -36.13 -0.35
CA TYR A 271 49.64 -35.81 -0.72
C TYR A 271 49.69 -34.66 -1.73
N GLY A 272 50.90 -34.12 -1.91
CA GLY A 272 51.15 -33.05 -2.87
C GLY A 272 50.93 -31.66 -2.30
N VAL A 273 50.93 -30.69 -3.20
CA VAL A 273 50.75 -29.26 -2.94
C VAL A 273 49.86 -28.70 -4.03
N LEU A 274 48.93 -27.81 -3.69
CA LEU A 274 48.05 -27.12 -4.63
C LEU A 274 48.01 -25.62 -4.30
N GLU A 275 48.20 -24.78 -5.31
CA GLU A 275 47.85 -23.35 -5.20
C GLU A 275 46.38 -23.17 -5.59
N LEU A 276 45.57 -22.68 -4.64
CA LEU A 276 44.20 -22.28 -4.85
C LEU A 276 44.16 -20.82 -5.28
N LYS A 277 43.42 -20.52 -6.35
CA LYS A 277 43.19 -19.16 -6.85
C LYS A 277 41.99 -18.53 -6.15
N ILE A 278 42.09 -17.23 -5.88
CA ILE A 278 41.06 -16.45 -5.19
C ILE A 278 40.62 -15.36 -6.15
N LYS A 279 39.38 -15.44 -6.63
CA LYS A 279 38.84 -14.34 -7.44
C LYS A 279 38.61 -13.13 -6.55
N TYR A 280 38.99 -11.95 -7.02
CA TYR A 280 38.72 -10.73 -6.30
C TYR A 280 37.24 -10.55 -6.05
N ILE A 281 36.90 -10.47 -4.77
CA ILE A 281 35.57 -10.08 -4.33
C ILE A 281 35.64 -8.59 -4.09
N ASN A 282 34.88 -7.86 -4.90
CA ASN A 282 34.76 -6.43 -4.72
C ASN A 282 34.03 -6.22 -3.39
N LYS A 283 34.79 -5.91 -2.33
CA LYS A 283 34.22 -5.64 -1.01
C LYS A 283 33.24 -4.49 -1.20
N ILE A 284 31.95 -4.79 -1.05
CA ILE A 284 30.93 -3.75 -1.13
C ILE A 284 31.15 -2.89 0.11
N ILE A 285 31.84 -1.77 -0.09
CA ILE A 285 31.95 -0.75 0.95
C ILE A 285 30.54 -0.21 1.11
N LYS A 286 29.91 -0.56 2.23
CA LYS A 286 28.59 -0.07 2.57
C LYS A 286 28.59 1.45 2.53
N LYS A 287 27.51 2.03 2.02
CA LYS A 287 27.32 3.48 1.94
C LYS A 287 26.43 3.95 3.07
N SER A 288 26.79 5.07 3.69
CA SER A 288 25.98 5.71 4.72
C SER A 288 25.04 6.72 4.08
N LEU A 289 23.75 6.67 4.39
CA LEU A 289 22.80 7.72 4.02
C LEU A 289 23.18 9.06 4.67
N GLY A 290 23.81 9.03 5.85
CA GLY A 290 24.31 10.22 6.54
C GLY A 290 25.49 10.90 5.85
N SER A 291 26.11 10.26 4.85
CA SER A 291 27.21 10.84 4.07
C SER A 291 26.73 11.62 2.84
N LEU A 292 25.43 11.63 2.57
CA LEU A 292 24.84 12.36 1.44
C LEU A 292 24.99 13.87 1.66
N SER A 293 25.35 14.60 0.60
CA SER A 293 25.38 16.06 0.65
C SER A 293 23.97 16.64 0.67
N SER A 294 23.80 17.89 1.10
CA SER A 294 22.50 18.55 1.08
C SER A 294 21.84 18.57 -0.30
N ASN A 295 22.63 18.65 -1.38
CA ASN A 295 22.10 18.59 -2.75
C ASN A 295 21.65 17.18 -3.12
N ASP A 296 22.27 16.13 -2.57
CA ASP A 296 21.87 14.75 -2.78
C ASP A 296 20.52 14.44 -2.12
N LEU A 297 20.18 15.17 -1.06
CA LEU A 297 18.92 15.03 -0.34
C LEU A 297 17.71 15.72 -1.00
N ILE A 298 17.90 16.46 -2.11
CA ILE A 298 16.78 17.11 -2.82
C ILE A 298 16.32 16.25 -4.00
N ILE A 299 15.05 15.88 -4.05
CA ILE A 299 14.45 15.16 -5.20
C ILE A 299 13.31 15.96 -5.82
N LYS A 300 13.07 15.71 -7.12
CA LYS A 300 11.92 16.22 -7.85
C LYS A 300 11.19 15.05 -8.53
N PRO A 301 10.18 14.44 -7.87
CA PRO A 301 9.49 13.27 -8.40
C PRO A 301 8.60 13.63 -9.60
N THR A 302 8.17 12.62 -10.35
CA THR A 302 7.26 12.78 -11.51
C THR A 302 5.84 13.13 -11.10
N ASP A 303 5.44 12.85 -9.86
CA ASP A 303 4.19 13.27 -9.23
C ASP A 303 4.44 13.53 -7.74
N ASN A 304 3.59 14.33 -7.10
CA ASN A 304 3.76 14.80 -5.72
C ASN A 304 3.26 13.77 -4.67
N ASN A 305 3.31 12.47 -5.00
CA ASN A 305 2.84 11.39 -4.13
C ASN A 305 4.00 10.52 -3.61
N GLN A 306 3.76 9.76 -2.53
CA GLN A 306 4.80 8.97 -1.86
C GLN A 306 5.51 8.00 -2.80
N SER A 307 4.76 7.23 -3.60
CA SER A 307 5.33 6.21 -4.47
C SER A 307 6.30 6.80 -5.50
N GLN A 308 5.98 7.95 -6.09
CA GLN A 308 6.89 8.60 -7.04
C GLN A 308 8.10 9.22 -6.35
N SER A 309 7.95 9.72 -5.12
CA SER A 309 9.08 10.19 -4.30
C SER A 309 10.04 9.06 -3.92
N GLU A 310 9.52 7.91 -3.52
CA GLU A 310 10.32 6.71 -3.23
C GLU A 310 11.12 6.27 -4.46
N ASN A 311 10.48 6.20 -5.63
CA ASN A 311 11.17 5.85 -6.88
C ASN A 311 12.26 6.86 -7.24
N ALA A 312 11.97 8.16 -7.13
CA ALA A 312 12.95 9.21 -7.40
C ALA A 312 14.17 9.13 -6.48
N ILE A 313 13.99 8.73 -5.22
CA ILE A 313 15.10 8.49 -4.28
C ILE A 313 15.91 7.27 -4.70
N LEU A 314 15.25 6.15 -5.01
CA LEU A 314 15.95 4.93 -5.45
C LEU A 314 16.80 5.18 -6.71
N ASP A 315 16.24 5.89 -7.69
CA ASP A 315 16.96 6.28 -8.90
C ASP A 315 18.14 7.20 -8.60
N LYS A 316 17.95 8.16 -7.69
CA LYS A 316 19.03 9.07 -7.28
C LYS A 316 20.17 8.32 -6.59
N LEU A 317 19.86 7.45 -5.63
CA LEU A 317 20.87 6.64 -4.93
C LEU A 317 21.58 5.67 -5.87
N LYS A 318 20.85 5.06 -6.81
CA LYS A 318 21.43 4.21 -7.86
C LYS A 318 22.42 4.98 -8.72
N ASN A 319 22.07 6.18 -9.16
CA ASN A 319 22.96 7.02 -9.97
C ASN A 319 24.19 7.47 -9.17
N LEU A 320 24.05 7.74 -7.87
CA LEU A 320 25.16 8.14 -7.01
C LEU A 320 26.14 7.00 -6.72
N TRP A 321 25.65 5.77 -6.50
CA TRP A 321 26.48 4.68 -5.98
C TRP A 321 26.67 3.49 -6.92
N GLY A 322 25.94 3.44 -8.05
CA GLY A 322 26.10 2.43 -9.09
C GLY A 322 25.48 1.05 -8.79
N PHE A 323 24.64 0.93 -7.76
CA PHE A 323 23.91 -0.30 -7.45
C PHE A 323 22.42 -0.04 -7.19
N ASN A 324 21.59 -1.06 -7.44
CA ASN A 324 20.15 -0.99 -7.16
C ASN A 324 19.88 -1.33 -5.69
N LEU A 325 19.01 -0.55 -5.04
CA LEU A 325 18.54 -0.79 -3.68
C LEU A 325 17.09 -1.30 -3.72
N ASN A 326 16.74 -2.23 -2.83
CA ASN A 326 15.40 -2.79 -2.76
C ASN A 326 14.66 -2.32 -1.49
N LYS A 327 13.47 -1.74 -1.68
CA LYS A 327 12.56 -1.40 -0.57
C LYS A 327 12.17 -2.68 0.20
N GLY A 328 12.23 -2.64 1.54
CA GLY A 328 11.91 -3.77 2.40
C GLY A 328 13.05 -4.79 2.59
N VAL A 329 14.20 -4.58 1.92
CA VAL A 329 15.40 -5.43 2.08
C VAL A 329 16.62 -4.59 2.44
N ASP A 330 16.85 -3.51 1.70
CA ASP A 330 17.98 -2.60 1.91
C ASP A 330 17.62 -1.37 2.70
N LEU A 331 16.40 -0.85 2.50
CA LEU A 331 15.90 0.34 3.17
C LEU A 331 14.38 0.34 3.34
N GLU A 332 13.90 1.22 4.21
CA GLU A 332 12.49 1.56 4.40
C GLU A 332 12.25 3.06 4.29
N PHE A 333 11.01 3.42 3.94
CA PHE A 333 10.57 4.80 3.79
C PHE A 333 9.53 5.10 4.85
N SER A 334 9.64 6.24 5.51
CA SER A 334 8.72 6.67 6.57
C SER A 334 8.48 8.18 6.53
N LYS A 335 7.48 8.66 7.30
CA LYS A 335 7.20 10.09 7.53
C LYS A 335 7.09 10.92 6.25
N PHE A 336 6.40 10.41 5.24
CA PHE A 336 6.16 11.15 4.00
C PHE A 336 5.25 12.35 4.24
N VAL A 337 5.68 13.51 3.74
CA VAL A 337 4.91 14.75 3.66
C VAL A 337 4.91 15.18 2.19
N ALA A 338 3.74 15.23 1.57
CA ALA A 338 3.60 15.64 0.18
C ALA A 338 4.03 17.11 0.01
N PRO A 339 4.80 17.45 -1.04
CA PRO A 339 5.09 18.85 -1.35
C PRO A 339 3.81 19.56 -1.81
N THR A 340 3.75 20.86 -1.54
CA THR A 340 2.78 21.80 -2.12
C THR A 340 3.54 22.87 -2.91
N ARG A 341 2.82 23.71 -3.65
CA ARG A 341 3.44 24.78 -4.46
C ARG A 341 4.30 25.75 -3.64
N THR A 342 3.97 25.95 -2.37
CA THR A 342 4.63 26.94 -1.49
C THR A 342 5.48 26.29 -0.40
N VAL A 343 5.28 25.00 -0.13
CA VAL A 343 5.97 24.27 0.94
C VAL A 343 6.57 22.98 0.38
N LYS A 344 7.88 22.81 0.54
CA LYS A 344 8.56 21.59 0.15
C LYS A 344 8.07 20.40 0.97
N GLY A 345 8.02 19.23 0.33
CA GLY A 345 7.70 17.97 0.99
C GLY A 345 8.93 17.35 1.64
N SER A 346 8.71 16.24 2.33
CA SER A 346 9.80 15.46 2.93
C SER A 346 9.49 13.96 2.97
N ILE A 347 10.52 13.14 3.08
CA ILE A 347 10.41 11.70 3.34
C ILE A 347 11.68 11.22 4.03
N VAL A 348 11.53 10.38 5.05
CA VAL A 348 12.65 9.77 5.77
C VAL A 348 12.97 8.41 5.15
N VAL A 349 14.26 8.15 5.00
CA VAL A 349 14.80 6.89 4.48
C VAL A 349 15.70 6.30 5.55
N ASP A 350 15.39 5.08 5.98
CA ASP A 350 16.15 4.34 6.98
C ASP A 350 16.76 3.11 6.33
N ALA A 351 18.08 2.94 6.43
CA ALA A 351 18.77 1.76 5.91
C ALA A 351 18.63 0.58 6.89
N TYR A 352 18.34 -0.62 6.37
CA TYR A 352 18.36 -1.82 7.19
C TYR A 352 19.79 -2.24 7.52
N ASN A 353 20.04 -2.66 8.77
CA ASN A 353 21.34 -3.20 9.18
C ASN A 353 21.74 -4.47 8.40
N SER A 354 20.74 -5.23 7.93
CA SER A 354 20.90 -6.41 7.08
C SER A 354 21.22 -6.07 5.62
N SER A 355 21.14 -4.81 5.20
CA SER A 355 21.47 -4.42 3.84
C SER A 355 22.90 -4.84 3.51
N LYS A 356 23.11 -5.39 2.32
CA LYS A 356 24.45 -5.65 1.78
C LYS A 356 25.17 -4.36 1.38
N TYR A 357 24.41 -3.31 1.05
CA TYR A 357 24.90 -2.11 0.40
C TYR A 357 24.96 -0.89 1.32
N LEU A 358 24.17 -0.87 2.40
CA LEU A 358 24.02 0.29 3.27
C LEU A 358 24.51 0.03 4.70
N GLU A 359 25.05 1.08 5.31
CA GLU A 359 25.29 1.16 6.74
C GLU A 359 23.99 1.52 7.45
N GLU A 360 23.82 1.07 8.70
CA GLU A 360 22.67 1.43 9.54
C GLU A 360 22.69 2.94 9.79
N SER A 361 21.89 3.66 9.01
CA SER A 361 21.89 5.12 8.92
C SER A 361 20.55 5.60 8.39
N SER A 362 20.23 6.87 8.59
CA SER A 362 19.02 7.49 8.07
C SER A 362 19.30 8.84 7.44
N ALA A 363 18.42 9.24 6.52
CA ALA A 363 18.44 10.57 5.92
C ALA A 363 17.02 11.06 5.65
N THR A 364 16.82 12.38 5.72
CA THR A 364 15.56 13.00 5.31
C THR A 364 15.76 13.67 3.97
N PHE A 365 15.01 13.23 2.97
CA PHE A 365 14.98 13.85 1.65
C PHE A 365 13.96 14.98 1.64
N THR A 366 14.32 16.08 0.98
CA THR A 366 13.45 17.20 0.66
C THR A 366 12.86 16.97 -0.73
N ILE A 367 11.56 17.18 -0.86
CA ILE A 367 10.82 16.94 -2.10
C ILE A 367 10.40 18.29 -2.68
N ASP A 368 10.95 18.63 -3.84
CA ASP A 368 10.51 19.80 -4.59
C ASP A 368 9.20 19.47 -5.30
N PHE A 369 8.27 20.44 -5.28
CA PHE A 369 7.00 20.32 -5.94
C PHE A 369 7.19 20.17 -7.46
N ASN A 370 6.50 19.21 -8.05
CA ASN A 370 6.45 19.06 -9.49
C ASN A 370 5.18 19.68 -10.06
N ASP A 371 5.34 20.80 -10.77
CA ASP A 371 4.26 21.48 -11.50
C ASP A 371 3.83 20.74 -12.79
N GLY A 372 4.63 19.77 -13.25
CA GLY A 372 4.48 19.15 -14.58
C GLY A 372 3.21 18.32 -14.78
N THR A 373 2.48 17.99 -13.71
CA THR A 373 1.24 17.19 -13.75
C THR A 373 -0.02 18.00 -13.53
N LEU A 374 0.07 19.29 -13.20
CA LEU A 374 -1.11 20.10 -12.91
C LEU A 374 -1.90 20.39 -14.20
N LEU A 375 -3.20 20.11 -14.17
CA LEU A 375 -4.11 20.64 -15.17
C LEU A 375 -4.30 22.14 -14.90
N ASN A 376 -3.77 22.99 -15.78
CA ASN A 376 -4.13 24.40 -15.78
C ASN A 376 -5.59 24.53 -16.24
N LEU A 377 -6.44 25.08 -15.39
CA LEU A 377 -7.87 25.33 -15.64
C LEU A 377 -8.10 26.14 -16.92
N GLU A 378 -7.16 27.00 -17.33
CA GLU A 378 -7.24 27.75 -18.59
C GLU A 378 -7.31 26.82 -19.82
N LYS A 379 -6.73 25.61 -19.74
CA LYS A 379 -6.80 24.62 -20.83
C LYS A 379 -8.20 24.04 -21.03
N ILE A 380 -9.07 24.18 -20.05
CA ILE A 380 -10.48 23.80 -20.11
C ILE A 380 -11.41 25.02 -20.07
N GLU A 381 -10.86 26.23 -20.24
CA GLU A 381 -11.64 27.47 -20.32
C GLU A 381 -12.57 27.46 -21.55
N ASN A 382 -13.66 28.23 -21.48
CA ASN A 382 -14.65 28.39 -22.56
C ASN A 382 -15.42 27.12 -22.92
N LYS A 383 -15.35 26.06 -22.09
CA LYS A 383 -16.33 24.99 -22.16
C LYS A 383 -17.70 25.54 -21.78
N VAL A 384 -18.68 25.25 -22.63
CA VAL A 384 -20.05 25.70 -22.50
C VAL A 384 -20.83 24.64 -21.74
N VAL A 385 -21.40 25.00 -20.60
CA VAL A 385 -22.39 24.18 -19.92
C VAL A 385 -23.75 24.48 -20.55
N THR A 386 -24.41 23.46 -21.10
CA THR A 386 -25.68 23.63 -21.82
C THR A 386 -26.83 23.03 -21.03
N PHE A 387 -27.89 23.80 -20.82
CA PHE A 387 -29.14 23.35 -20.20
C PHE A 387 -30.28 23.32 -21.22
N GLU A 388 -31.16 22.32 -21.13
CA GLU A 388 -32.29 22.15 -22.05
C GLU A 388 -33.55 22.90 -21.61
N ASP A 389 -33.71 23.17 -20.32
CA ASP A 389 -34.87 23.84 -19.73
C ASP A 389 -34.42 25.10 -18.96
N ASN A 390 -35.23 26.15 -19.09
CA ASN A 390 -35.01 27.46 -18.52
C ASN A 390 -35.24 27.47 -16.99
N ASN A 391 -35.79 26.41 -16.42
CA ASN A 391 -35.88 26.22 -14.97
C ASN A 391 -34.70 25.42 -14.38
N ASP A 392 -33.78 24.94 -15.22
CA ASP A 392 -32.82 23.90 -14.83
C ASP A 392 -31.41 24.41 -14.51
N PHE A 393 -31.17 25.72 -14.51
CA PHE A 393 -29.84 26.31 -14.31
C PHE A 393 -29.64 26.97 -12.94
N THR A 394 -30.09 26.33 -11.85
CA THR A 394 -29.72 26.79 -10.50
C THR A 394 -28.20 26.74 -10.33
N ARG A 395 -27.66 27.58 -9.44
CA ARG A 395 -26.20 27.60 -9.18
C ARG A 395 -25.64 26.20 -8.90
N ASP A 396 -26.32 25.42 -8.06
CA ASP A 396 -25.89 24.05 -7.72
C ASP A 396 -25.84 23.12 -8.94
N LYS A 397 -26.81 23.24 -9.86
CA LYS A 397 -26.82 22.45 -11.10
C LYS A 397 -25.68 22.86 -12.04
N VAL A 398 -25.41 24.15 -12.16
CA VAL A 398 -24.25 24.67 -12.90
C VAL A 398 -22.94 24.17 -12.30
N GLU A 399 -22.79 24.26 -10.98
CA GLU A 399 -21.61 23.75 -10.27
C GLU A 399 -21.43 22.23 -10.48
N ASN A 400 -22.51 21.44 -10.42
CA ASN A 400 -22.45 20.00 -10.67
C ASN A 400 -21.99 19.66 -12.10
N GLU A 401 -22.44 20.40 -13.12
CA GLU A 401 -21.97 20.18 -14.50
C GLU A 401 -20.51 20.61 -14.69
N VAL A 402 -20.08 21.71 -14.04
CA VAL A 402 -18.68 22.11 -14.06
C VAL A 402 -17.80 21.08 -13.32
N ASP A 403 -18.26 20.52 -12.21
CA ASP A 403 -17.59 19.44 -11.49
C ASP A 403 -17.36 18.23 -12.41
N LYS A 404 -18.36 17.83 -13.21
CA LYS A 404 -18.23 16.75 -14.21
C LYS A 404 -17.17 17.07 -15.27
N ILE A 405 -17.09 18.31 -15.74
CA ILE A 405 -16.07 18.72 -16.71
C ILE A 405 -14.69 18.66 -16.08
N ILE A 406 -14.50 19.26 -14.89
CA ILE A 406 -13.20 19.27 -14.19
C ILE A 406 -12.73 17.85 -13.91
N THR A 407 -13.59 17.01 -13.33
CA THR A 407 -13.25 15.61 -12.99
C THR A 407 -13.00 14.74 -14.23
N LYS A 408 -13.54 15.06 -15.40
CA LYS A 408 -13.19 14.39 -16.65
C LYS A 408 -11.72 14.60 -17.05
N PHE A 409 -11.15 15.77 -16.76
CA PHE A 409 -9.75 16.08 -17.08
C PHE A 409 -8.80 15.87 -15.89
N ALA A 410 -9.31 15.96 -14.67
CA ALA A 410 -8.58 15.76 -13.42
C ALA A 410 -9.44 14.92 -12.46
N SER A 411 -9.47 13.60 -12.66
CA SER A 411 -10.38 12.68 -11.95
C SER A 411 -10.23 12.65 -10.42
N LYS A 412 -9.10 13.13 -9.90
CA LYS A 412 -8.82 13.25 -8.46
C LYS A 412 -9.19 14.61 -7.86
N ALA A 413 -9.58 15.59 -8.67
CA ALA A 413 -9.89 16.93 -8.18
C ALA A 413 -11.14 16.92 -7.31
N GLN A 414 -11.06 17.55 -6.14
CA GLN A 414 -12.15 17.67 -5.19
C GLN A 414 -12.52 19.14 -4.97
N LYS A 415 -13.81 19.47 -5.12
CA LYS A 415 -14.36 20.78 -4.77
C LYS A 415 -14.02 21.12 -3.31
N SER A 416 -13.69 22.39 -3.06
CA SER A 416 -13.25 22.93 -1.76
C SER A 416 -11.86 22.50 -1.29
N VAL A 417 -11.22 21.53 -1.94
CA VAL A 417 -9.82 21.13 -1.68
C VAL A 417 -8.92 21.66 -2.79
N ASP A 418 -9.29 21.35 -4.04
CA ASP A 418 -8.50 21.63 -5.23
C ASP A 418 -8.99 22.85 -6.00
N TYR A 419 -10.26 23.22 -5.87
CA TYR A 419 -10.83 24.39 -6.53
C TYR A 419 -12.07 24.92 -5.81
N SER A 420 -12.42 26.17 -6.11
CA SER A 420 -13.63 26.82 -5.62
C SER A 420 -14.30 27.65 -6.71
N TYR A 421 -15.61 27.83 -6.54
CA TYR A 421 -16.45 28.65 -7.41
C TYR A 421 -16.53 30.08 -6.90
N TYR A 422 -16.49 31.04 -7.83
CA TYR A 422 -16.72 32.45 -7.52
C TYR A 422 -17.36 33.15 -8.72
N ASP A 423 -17.96 34.33 -8.48
CA ASP A 423 -18.53 35.19 -9.54
C ASP A 423 -19.49 34.44 -10.49
N TYR A 424 -20.62 33.99 -9.93
CA TYR A 424 -21.70 33.35 -10.70
C TYR A 424 -22.65 34.42 -11.25
N VAL A 425 -22.83 34.42 -12.57
CA VAL A 425 -23.78 35.29 -13.27
C VAL A 425 -24.83 34.45 -13.98
N GLN A 426 -26.08 34.62 -13.57
CA GLN A 426 -27.20 33.90 -14.13
C GLN A 426 -27.48 34.35 -15.58
N PRO A 427 -27.75 33.41 -16.51
CA PRO A 427 -28.09 33.71 -17.92
C PRO A 427 -29.51 34.28 -18.11
N VAL A 428 -29.81 35.46 -17.55
CA VAL A 428 -31.10 36.18 -17.77
C VAL A 428 -30.86 37.35 -18.72
N GLY A 429 -31.33 37.27 -19.96
CA GLY A 429 -31.13 38.33 -20.96
C GLY A 429 -29.73 38.37 -21.57
N GLN A 430 -28.77 37.62 -21.02
CA GLN A 430 -27.35 37.67 -21.36
C GLN A 430 -26.69 36.28 -21.25
N THR A 431 -25.45 36.15 -21.73
CA THR A 431 -24.65 34.94 -21.50
C THR A 431 -24.29 34.83 -20.03
N GLY A 432 -24.75 33.77 -19.36
CA GLY A 432 -24.36 33.48 -17.99
C GLY A 432 -22.96 32.88 -17.90
N TYR A 433 -22.35 32.92 -16.73
CA TYR A 433 -21.06 32.29 -16.49
C TYR A 433 -20.85 31.91 -15.02
N ILE A 434 -19.86 31.07 -14.78
CA ILE A 434 -19.30 30.80 -13.45
C ILE A 434 -17.77 30.75 -13.54
N ARG A 435 -17.07 31.35 -12.58
CA ARG A 435 -15.61 31.28 -12.50
C ARG A 435 -15.17 30.20 -11.53
N VAL A 436 -14.06 29.56 -11.86
CA VAL A 436 -13.40 28.54 -11.06
C VAL A 436 -11.97 28.95 -10.82
N LYS A 437 -11.52 28.87 -9.56
CA LYS A 437 -10.13 29.11 -9.17
C LYS A 437 -9.56 27.85 -8.56
N ALA A 438 -8.38 27.43 -9.00
CA ALA A 438 -7.64 26.36 -8.35
C ALA A 438 -7.15 26.84 -6.97
N SER A 439 -7.26 25.97 -5.97
CA SER A 439 -6.69 26.22 -4.65
C SER A 439 -5.17 26.29 -4.73
N GLU A 440 -4.54 27.15 -3.92
CA GLU A 440 -3.08 27.21 -3.81
C GLU A 440 -2.47 25.92 -3.25
N SER A 441 -3.27 25.18 -2.46
CA SER A 441 -2.93 23.86 -1.93
C SER A 441 -3.27 22.71 -2.88
N SER A 442 -3.81 22.98 -4.08
CA SER A 442 -4.15 21.91 -5.01
C SER A 442 -2.90 21.23 -5.54
N ASN A 443 -2.92 19.90 -5.52
CA ASN A 443 -1.87 19.06 -6.09
C ASN A 443 -2.23 18.54 -7.48
N VAL A 444 -3.39 18.93 -8.03
CA VAL A 444 -3.90 18.43 -9.33
C VAL A 444 -4.37 19.54 -10.28
N LEU A 445 -4.71 20.73 -9.78
CA LEU A 445 -5.17 21.87 -10.58
C LEU A 445 -4.27 23.08 -10.39
N SER A 446 -4.25 23.96 -11.40
CA SER A 446 -3.65 25.30 -11.32
C SER A 446 -4.47 26.31 -12.13
N GLY A 447 -4.23 27.61 -11.92
CA GLY A 447 -4.85 28.68 -12.71
C GLY A 447 -6.31 28.95 -12.37
N ASN A 448 -7.02 29.58 -13.30
CA ASN A 448 -8.44 29.92 -13.20
C ASN A 448 -9.14 29.58 -14.53
N ALA A 449 -10.46 29.40 -14.50
CA ALA A 449 -11.27 29.22 -15.71
C ALA A 449 -12.61 29.95 -15.60
N ILE A 450 -13.16 30.30 -16.77
CA ILE A 450 -14.52 30.79 -16.93
C ILE A 450 -15.30 29.76 -17.75
N PHE A 451 -16.38 29.26 -17.15
CA PHE A 451 -17.35 28.39 -17.83
C PHE A 451 -18.55 29.22 -18.25
N LYS A 452 -18.87 29.20 -19.55
CA LYS A 452 -20.03 29.91 -20.08
C LYS A 452 -21.27 29.02 -19.93
N ILE A 453 -22.39 29.63 -19.54
CA ILE A 453 -23.67 28.96 -19.39
C ILE A 453 -24.51 29.32 -20.61
N ASN A 454 -24.89 28.29 -21.36
CA ASN A 454 -25.75 28.44 -22.52
C ASN A 454 -27.10 27.78 -22.23
N ILE A 455 -28.18 28.53 -22.37
CA ILE A 455 -29.53 27.98 -22.34
C ILE A 455 -29.94 27.72 -23.78
N LYS A 456 -30.42 26.51 -24.05
CA LYS A 456 -31.00 26.21 -25.36
C LYS A 456 -32.30 27.00 -25.49
N PHE A 457 -32.31 28.02 -26.35
CA PHE A 457 -33.53 28.77 -26.66
C PHE A 457 -34.71 27.86 -26.95
N LEU A 458 -35.83 28.09 -26.26
CA LEU A 458 -37.08 27.42 -26.56
C LEU A 458 -37.70 28.07 -27.80
N ASP A 459 -37.86 27.29 -28.87
CA ASP A 459 -38.51 27.76 -30.09
C ASP A 459 -40.02 27.66 -29.92
N LEU A 460 -40.73 28.78 -30.01
CA LEU A 460 -42.20 28.80 -29.96
C LEU A 460 -42.82 27.87 -31.01
N LYS A 461 -42.14 27.59 -32.13
CA LYS A 461 -42.60 26.61 -33.13
C LYS A 461 -42.62 25.16 -32.63
N ASN A 462 -41.81 24.84 -31.62
CA ASN A 462 -41.70 23.49 -31.05
C ASN A 462 -42.73 23.22 -29.96
N ILE A 463 -43.69 24.13 -29.76
CA ILE A 463 -44.89 23.85 -28.98
C ILE A 463 -45.67 22.80 -29.77
N SER A 464 -45.44 21.52 -29.44
CA SER A 464 -45.74 20.31 -30.23
C SER A 464 -47.22 19.99 -30.50
N TRP A 465 -48.12 20.91 -30.16
CA TRP A 465 -49.57 20.80 -30.14
C TRP A 465 -50.05 22.23 -30.25
N LYS A 466 -50.69 22.61 -31.36
CA LYS A 466 -51.30 23.94 -31.53
C LYS A 466 -52.14 24.24 -30.27
N PRO A 467 -51.68 25.09 -29.35
CA PRO A 467 -52.33 25.18 -28.06
C PRO A 467 -53.67 25.88 -28.24
N ILE A 468 -54.72 25.25 -27.73
CA ILE A 468 -56.03 25.88 -27.62
C ILE A 468 -56.03 26.65 -26.30
N LEU A 469 -56.12 27.97 -26.37
CA LEU A 469 -56.28 28.86 -25.24
C LEU A 469 -57.74 28.85 -24.78
N PHE A 470 -57.95 28.78 -23.48
CA PHE A 470 -59.27 28.79 -22.84
C PHE A 470 -59.39 30.05 -21.97
N PRO A 471 -59.65 31.22 -22.56
CA PRO A 471 -59.76 32.47 -21.80
C PRO A 471 -61.08 32.55 -21.03
N TYR A 472 -61.13 33.40 -19.99
CA TYR A 472 -62.36 33.59 -19.20
C TYR A 472 -63.48 34.26 -20.03
N LYS A 473 -63.16 35.31 -20.79
CA LYS A 473 -64.01 35.85 -21.87
C LYS A 473 -63.23 35.88 -23.18
N ASN A 474 -63.90 36.04 -24.32
CA ASN A 474 -63.21 36.22 -25.61
C ASN A 474 -62.73 37.67 -25.84
N LYS A 475 -62.50 38.42 -24.77
CA LYS A 475 -61.88 39.75 -24.81
C LYS A 475 -60.37 39.61 -24.90
N TRP A 476 -59.72 40.65 -25.45
CA TRP A 476 -58.28 40.67 -25.66
C TRP A 476 -57.52 40.42 -24.35
N GLU A 477 -57.93 41.05 -23.26
CA GLU A 477 -57.28 41.01 -21.96
C GLU A 477 -57.26 39.57 -21.38
N ASP A 478 -58.39 38.88 -21.42
CA ASP A 478 -58.53 37.50 -20.95
C ASP A 478 -57.75 36.51 -21.82
N VAL A 479 -57.70 36.75 -23.14
CA VAL A 479 -56.92 35.96 -24.10
C VAL A 479 -55.41 36.14 -23.86
N VAL A 480 -54.98 37.38 -23.63
CA VAL A 480 -53.59 37.70 -23.27
C VAL A 480 -53.20 37.06 -21.95
N GLU A 481 -54.06 37.08 -20.94
CA GLU A 481 -53.78 36.43 -19.64
C GLU A 481 -53.62 34.91 -19.78
N SER A 482 -54.53 34.26 -20.52
CA SER A 482 -54.46 32.83 -20.83
C SER A 482 -53.17 32.49 -21.59
N ALA A 483 -52.85 33.26 -22.63
CA ALA A 483 -51.63 33.09 -23.42
C ALA A 483 -50.36 33.34 -22.61
N THR A 484 -50.36 34.33 -21.71
CA THR A 484 -49.25 34.64 -20.81
C THR A 484 -48.98 33.48 -19.87
N SER A 485 -50.03 32.92 -19.27
CA SER A 485 -49.94 31.75 -18.40
C SER A 485 -49.38 30.55 -19.17
N TYR A 486 -49.83 30.36 -20.40
CA TYR A 486 -49.33 29.31 -21.28
C TYR A 486 -47.83 29.49 -21.62
N VAL A 487 -47.42 30.67 -22.08
CA VAL A 487 -46.01 30.96 -22.38
C VAL A 487 -45.14 30.81 -21.14
N LYS A 488 -45.58 31.24 -19.96
CA LYS A 488 -44.85 31.03 -18.70
C LYS A 488 -44.77 29.56 -18.27
N SER A 489 -45.73 28.73 -18.65
CA SER A 489 -45.66 27.29 -18.40
C SER A 489 -44.65 26.59 -19.32
N TYR A 490 -44.52 27.05 -20.56
CA TYR A 490 -43.57 26.52 -21.55
C TYR A 490 -42.16 27.05 -21.36
N ALA A 491 -42.04 28.37 -21.16
CA ALA A 491 -40.81 29.11 -20.96
C ALA A 491 -40.91 29.93 -19.66
N PRO A 492 -40.81 29.27 -18.50
CA PRO A 492 -40.83 29.96 -17.22
C PRO A 492 -39.72 31.03 -17.14
N GLY A 493 -40.10 32.19 -16.62
CA GLY A 493 -39.28 33.40 -16.64
C GLY A 493 -39.50 34.33 -17.84
N ALA A 494 -40.15 33.87 -18.92
CA ALA A 494 -40.44 34.72 -20.07
C ALA A 494 -41.38 35.88 -19.70
N GLN A 495 -41.01 37.09 -20.12
CA GLN A 495 -41.78 38.31 -19.84
C GLN A 495 -42.36 38.91 -21.13
N ILE A 496 -43.62 39.37 -21.04
CA ILE A 496 -44.27 40.13 -22.12
C ILE A 496 -43.47 41.40 -22.38
N ASN A 497 -43.28 41.77 -23.65
CA ASN A 497 -42.50 42.94 -24.11
C ASN A 497 -40.99 42.87 -23.89
N LEU A 498 -40.47 41.80 -23.26
CA LEU A 498 -39.03 41.53 -23.19
C LEU A 498 -38.66 40.30 -24.01
N ASP A 499 -39.39 39.20 -23.81
CA ASP A 499 -39.10 37.91 -24.43
C ASP A 499 -40.07 37.57 -25.57
N TYR A 500 -41.31 38.03 -25.46
CA TYR A 500 -42.34 37.80 -26.47
C TYR A 500 -43.35 38.94 -26.51
N GLU A 501 -44.01 39.06 -27.65
CA GLU A 501 -45.08 40.01 -27.94
C GLU A 501 -46.29 39.25 -28.51
N PHE A 502 -47.48 39.81 -28.27
CA PHE A 502 -48.72 39.33 -28.87
C PHE A 502 -49.01 40.11 -30.15
N GLY A 503 -49.33 39.40 -31.23
CA GLY A 503 -49.67 39.96 -32.54
C GLY A 503 -51.16 39.86 -32.85
N GLU A 504 -51.48 39.51 -34.09
CA GLU A 504 -52.86 39.45 -34.59
C GLU A 504 -53.75 38.53 -33.73
N TYR A 505 -54.93 39.06 -33.38
CA TYR A 505 -55.98 38.35 -32.64
C TYR A 505 -57.28 38.32 -33.44
N THR A 506 -57.82 37.11 -33.61
CA THR A 506 -59.16 36.88 -34.18
C THR A 506 -60.05 36.28 -33.10
N PRO A 507 -61.14 36.94 -32.67
CA PRO A 507 -62.03 36.40 -31.66
C PRO A 507 -62.75 35.12 -32.10
N ALA A 508 -62.94 34.20 -31.15
CA ALA A 508 -63.75 33.00 -31.36
C ALA A 508 -65.23 33.37 -31.54
N LYS A 509 -65.95 32.66 -32.41
CA LYS A 509 -67.38 32.91 -32.69
C LYS A 509 -68.29 31.85 -32.08
N LYS A 510 -69.42 32.30 -31.54
CA LYS A 510 -70.53 31.42 -31.09
C LYS A 510 -70.95 30.53 -32.26
N GLY A 511 -70.94 29.21 -32.08
CA GLY A 511 -71.29 28.25 -33.13
C GLY A 511 -70.11 27.56 -33.85
N GLY A 512 -68.89 27.60 -33.29
CA GLY A 512 -67.92 26.53 -33.51
C GLY A 512 -66.67 26.85 -34.34
N LYS A 513 -66.35 28.13 -34.59
CA LYS A 513 -65.02 28.50 -35.12
C LYS A 513 -64.16 29.08 -34.00
N ASN A 514 -63.09 28.36 -33.65
CA ASN A 514 -62.04 28.86 -32.78
C ASN A 514 -61.46 30.16 -33.36
N GLY A 515 -61.12 31.08 -32.46
CA GLY A 515 -60.31 32.25 -32.76
C GLY A 515 -58.83 31.89 -32.90
N SER A 516 -57.98 32.90 -33.02
CA SER A 516 -56.53 32.71 -33.07
C SER A 516 -55.79 33.87 -32.42
N LEU A 517 -54.64 33.58 -31.79
CA LEU A 517 -53.70 34.58 -31.27
C LEU A 517 -52.29 34.27 -31.77
N PHE A 518 -51.64 35.24 -32.41
CA PHE A 518 -50.23 35.15 -32.79
C PHE A 518 -49.33 35.54 -31.62
N ILE A 519 -48.34 34.70 -31.29
CA ILE A 519 -47.32 34.97 -30.28
C ILE A 519 -45.96 34.90 -30.95
N LYS A 520 -45.12 35.92 -30.75
CA LYS A 520 -43.82 36.02 -31.39
C LYS A 520 -42.74 36.34 -30.37
N ALA A 521 -41.61 35.64 -30.46
CA ALA A 521 -40.44 35.96 -29.65
C ALA A 521 -39.86 37.31 -30.10
N ILE A 522 -39.55 38.18 -29.15
CA ILE A 522 -38.92 39.47 -29.41
C ILE A 522 -37.48 39.24 -29.87
N LYS A 523 -37.03 39.99 -30.87
CA LYS A 523 -35.65 39.91 -31.36
C LYS A 523 -34.70 40.32 -30.23
N GLY A 524 -33.86 39.39 -29.79
CA GLY A 524 -32.96 39.59 -28.65
C GLY A 524 -33.46 38.99 -27.34
N SER A 525 -34.63 38.34 -27.33
CA SER A 525 -35.01 37.48 -26.21
C SER A 525 -33.90 36.47 -25.94
N SER A 526 -33.61 36.26 -24.66
CA SER A 526 -32.64 35.26 -24.18
C SER A 526 -33.26 33.88 -23.93
N ILE A 527 -34.59 33.80 -24.00
CA ILE A 527 -35.38 32.65 -23.52
C ILE A 527 -36.14 32.01 -24.68
N LEU A 528 -36.69 32.84 -25.57
CA LEU A 528 -37.58 32.42 -26.65
C LEU A 528 -36.99 32.75 -28.02
N LYS A 529 -37.32 31.92 -29.01
CA LYS A 529 -37.15 32.25 -30.44
C LYS A 529 -38.36 31.81 -31.24
N GLY A 530 -38.48 32.31 -32.47
CA GLY A 530 -39.56 31.92 -33.38
C GLY A 530 -40.92 32.56 -33.05
N SER A 531 -41.98 31.92 -33.49
CA SER A 531 -43.36 32.37 -33.29
C SER A 531 -44.33 31.19 -33.38
N VAL A 532 -45.51 31.34 -32.80
CA VAL A 532 -46.60 30.35 -32.81
C VAL A 532 -47.93 31.06 -32.99
N THR A 533 -48.89 30.38 -33.63
CA THR A 533 -50.30 30.81 -33.63
C THR A 533 -51.08 29.83 -32.76
N CYS A 534 -51.66 30.34 -31.68
CA CYS A 534 -52.51 29.57 -30.78
C CYS A 534 -53.95 29.64 -31.28
N GLU A 535 -54.72 28.57 -31.12
CA GLU A 535 -56.18 28.62 -31.30
C GLU A 535 -56.81 29.18 -30.03
N VAL A 536 -57.92 29.91 -30.15
CA VAL A 536 -58.66 30.47 -29.01
C VAL A 536 -60.04 29.84 -28.96
N ALA A 537 -60.35 29.06 -27.92
CA ALA A 537 -61.67 28.47 -27.74
C ALA A 537 -62.71 29.55 -27.40
N TYR A 538 -63.95 29.35 -27.82
CA TYR A 538 -65.06 30.23 -27.47
C TYR A 538 -65.43 30.09 -25.99
N SER A 539 -65.31 31.18 -25.22
CA SER A 539 -65.93 31.28 -23.90
C SER A 539 -67.44 31.57 -24.00
N TRP A 540 -68.24 30.84 -23.22
CA TRP A 540 -69.69 30.99 -23.10
C TRP A 540 -70.12 32.14 -22.17
N ILE A 541 -69.14 32.78 -21.52
CA ILE A 541 -69.38 33.93 -20.66
C ILE A 541 -69.51 35.16 -21.58
N GLU A 542 -70.75 35.52 -21.88
CA GLU A 542 -71.07 36.75 -22.63
C GLU A 542 -70.63 37.99 -21.85
N ASP A 543 -70.36 39.06 -22.60
CA ASP A 543 -69.66 40.25 -22.10
C ASP A 543 -70.34 40.99 -20.96
#